data_AF-A0AAW4L7Q1-F1
#
_entry.id   AF-A0AAW4L7Q1-F1
#
_cell.length_a   1.000
_cell.length_b   1.000
_cell.length_c   1.000
_cell.angle_alpha   90.00
_cell.angle_beta   90.00
_cell.angle_gamma   90.00
#
_symmetry.space_group_name_H-M   'P 1'
#
loop_
_entity.id
_entity.type
_entity.pdbx_description
1 polymer ?
#
loop_
_entity_poly.entity_id
_entity_poly.type
_entity_poly.pdbx_seq_one_letter_code
_entity_poly.pdbx_strand_id
1 'polypeptide(L)'
;MTDKWGPSINAARPTFAVDGTANIQLATDLQSLVILETQGSINCDVTFNNWGQSSSGVGFLYTDNPQFDPGKQFQVKLGNTSMFSGVISGISTIQTQHSASSICITSEFLLRSTGTRLRVPKSWEITYGQSLREITIGHFLGKKSGQAVAGVNGSLHIGDTVNIKGVGARFNGNYSVSEVKHLFDMQLGLRTEFKFR
;
A
#
# COMPACT_ATOMS: atom_id res chain seq x y z
N MET A 1 -14.48 -0.04 21.52
CA MET A 1 -13.44 -0.64 20.66
C MET A 1 -12.52 0.48 20.27
N THR A 2 -11.23 0.36 20.54
CA THR A 2 -10.23 1.35 20.15
C THR A 2 -10.02 1.30 18.64
N ASP A 3 -9.86 2.46 18.03
CA ASP A 3 -9.52 2.61 16.62
C ASP A 3 -8.22 1.83 16.34
N LYS A 4 -8.31 0.75 15.54
CA LYS A 4 -7.18 -0.18 15.26
C LYS A 4 -6.30 0.30 14.10
N TRP A 5 -6.54 1.50 13.60
CA TRP A 5 -5.71 2.08 12.56
C TRP A 5 -4.45 2.64 13.22
N GLY A 6 -3.32 2.52 12.52
CA GLY A 6 -2.06 3.07 12.98
C GLY A 6 -2.17 4.60 13.17
N PRO A 7 -1.36 5.18 14.08
CA PRO A 7 -1.42 6.61 14.37
C PRO A 7 -1.24 7.47 13.12
N SER A 8 -1.68 8.72 13.23
CA SER A 8 -1.45 9.76 12.26
C SER A 8 0.06 9.94 11.98
N ILE A 9 0.52 9.41 10.84
CA ILE A 9 1.76 9.71 10.09
C ILE A 9 2.94 10.12 10.98
N ASN A 10 3.80 9.16 11.30
CA ASN A 10 5.26 9.30 11.31
C ASN A 10 5.89 7.92 11.64
N ALA A 11 6.78 7.45 10.78
CA ALA A 11 7.70 6.30 10.95
C ALA A 11 7.23 4.85 10.63
N ALA A 12 6.00 4.61 10.15
CA ALA A 12 5.66 3.28 9.63
C ALA A 12 6.33 3.03 8.27
N ARG A 13 7.59 2.57 8.25
CA ARG A 13 8.28 2.17 7.02
C ARG A 13 7.97 0.70 6.70
N PRO A 14 7.47 0.39 5.50
CA PRO A 14 7.30 -0.99 5.08
C PRO A 14 8.67 -1.65 4.86
N THR A 15 8.69 -2.96 5.06
CA THR A 15 9.85 -3.83 4.81
C THR A 15 9.56 -4.73 3.62
N PHE A 16 10.62 -5.10 2.90
CA PHE A 16 10.52 -5.82 1.63
C PHE A 16 11.24 -7.16 1.70
N ALA A 17 10.67 -8.15 1.02
CA ALA A 17 11.35 -9.42 0.80
C ALA A 17 11.19 -9.86 -0.66
N VAL A 18 12.25 -10.45 -1.19
CA VAL A 18 12.31 -10.95 -2.57
C VAL A 18 12.72 -12.43 -2.52
N ASP A 19 11.94 -13.31 -3.15
CA ASP A 19 12.07 -14.76 -3.04
C ASP A 19 12.22 -15.25 -1.58
N GLY A 20 11.45 -14.63 -0.67
CA GLY A 20 11.47 -14.94 0.77
C GLY A 20 12.66 -14.35 1.54
N THR A 21 13.64 -13.75 0.87
CA THR A 21 14.78 -13.11 1.52
C THR A 21 14.46 -11.65 1.85
N ALA A 22 14.45 -11.32 3.14
CA ALA A 22 14.25 -9.94 3.59
C ALA A 22 15.44 -9.07 3.20
N ASN A 23 15.18 -7.89 2.65
CA ASN A 23 16.21 -6.91 2.28
C ASN A 23 15.94 -5.60 3.03
N ILE A 24 16.67 -5.39 4.12
CA ILE A 24 16.52 -4.21 4.99
C ILE A 24 16.90 -2.91 4.28
N GLN A 25 17.82 -2.98 3.31
CA GLN A 25 18.31 -1.81 2.60
C GLN A 25 17.21 -1.20 1.72
N LEU A 26 16.31 -2.01 1.18
CA LEU A 26 15.14 -1.52 0.43
C LEU A 26 14.20 -0.66 1.27
N ALA A 27 14.08 -0.95 2.57
CA ALA A 27 13.30 -0.09 3.46
C ALA A 27 13.97 1.28 3.64
N THR A 28 15.29 1.35 3.64
CA THR A 28 16.06 2.60 3.68
C THR A 28 15.94 3.37 2.37
N ASP A 29 16.10 2.68 1.24
CA ASP A 29 16.08 3.27 -0.10
C ASP A 29 14.67 3.57 -0.63
N LEU A 30 13.61 3.20 0.09
CA LEU A 30 12.23 3.46 -0.32
C LEU A 30 11.96 4.96 -0.50
N GLN A 31 11.53 5.31 -1.72
CA GLN A 31 11.09 6.65 -2.11
C GLN A 31 9.57 6.73 -2.21
N SER A 32 8.93 5.76 -2.87
CA SER A 32 7.48 5.68 -2.98
C SER A 32 6.97 4.24 -3.07
N LEU A 33 5.73 4.02 -2.62
CA LEU A 33 5.00 2.76 -2.73
C LEU A 33 3.55 3.05 -3.07
N VAL A 34 3.00 2.27 -3.99
CA VAL A 34 1.57 2.20 -4.28
C VAL A 34 1.16 0.74 -4.31
N ILE A 35 0.34 0.30 -3.35
CA ILE A 35 -0.38 -0.97 -3.43
C ILE A 35 -1.83 -0.63 -3.72
N LEU A 36 -2.32 -0.98 -4.91
CA LEU A 36 -3.70 -0.73 -5.34
C LEU A 36 -4.44 -2.05 -5.47
N GLU A 37 -5.47 -2.22 -4.66
CA GLU A 37 -6.42 -3.32 -4.75
C GLU A 37 -7.71 -2.81 -5.39
N THR A 38 -8.13 -3.47 -6.48
CA THR A 38 -9.41 -3.25 -7.19
C THR A 38 -10.16 -4.57 -7.36
N GLN A 39 -11.34 -4.56 -7.98
CA GLN A 39 -12.04 -5.81 -8.27
C GLN A 39 -11.25 -6.68 -9.25
N GLY A 40 -10.58 -7.71 -8.72
CA GLY A 40 -9.94 -8.76 -9.50
C GLY A 40 -8.42 -8.64 -9.65
N SER A 41 -7.81 -7.54 -9.21
CA SER A 41 -6.36 -7.36 -9.22
C SER A 41 -5.84 -6.64 -7.98
N ILE A 42 -4.60 -6.97 -7.60
CA ILE A 42 -3.80 -6.18 -6.68
C ILE A 42 -2.49 -5.87 -7.40
N ASN A 43 -2.21 -4.59 -7.57
CA ASN A 43 -0.97 -4.11 -8.18
C ASN A 43 -0.11 -3.45 -7.11
N CYS A 44 1.20 -3.62 -7.21
CA CYS A 44 2.18 -3.02 -6.35
C CYS A 44 3.28 -2.38 -7.20
N ASP A 45 3.34 -1.05 -7.16
CA ASP A 45 4.44 -0.28 -7.73
C ASP A 45 5.27 0.27 -6.57
N VAL A 46 6.58 0.01 -6.59
CA VAL A 46 7.51 0.52 -5.58
C VAL A 46 8.72 1.14 -6.25
N THR A 47 9.13 2.29 -5.73
CA THR A 47 10.30 3.02 -6.23
C THR A 47 11.34 3.13 -5.13
N PHE A 48 12.56 2.71 -5.46
CA PHE A 48 13.72 2.80 -4.59
C PHE A 48 14.74 3.78 -5.17
N ASN A 49 15.47 4.47 -4.30
CA ASN A 49 16.73 5.07 -4.64
C ASN A 49 17.67 4.01 -5.23
N ASN A 50 18.28 4.31 -6.37
CA ASN A 50 19.13 3.39 -7.11
C ASN A 50 20.54 3.98 -7.33
N TRP A 51 20.92 5.01 -6.58
CA TRP A 51 22.25 5.59 -6.65
C TRP A 51 22.84 5.73 -5.25
N GLY A 52 24.04 5.21 -5.04
CA GLY A 52 24.68 5.29 -3.74
C GLY A 52 26.00 4.54 -3.67
N GLN A 53 26.50 4.40 -2.44
CA GLN A 53 27.69 3.63 -2.15
C GLN A 53 27.34 2.13 -2.16
N SER A 54 28.11 1.35 -2.91
CA SER A 54 28.14 -0.11 -2.85
C SER A 54 29.55 -0.59 -2.47
N SER A 55 29.73 -1.91 -2.39
CA SER A 55 31.06 -2.52 -2.17
C SER A 55 32.04 -2.26 -3.32
N SER A 56 31.56 -1.93 -4.52
CA SER A 56 32.38 -1.64 -5.71
C SER A 56 32.60 -0.15 -5.96
N GLY A 57 32.09 0.73 -5.09
CA GLY A 57 32.22 2.19 -5.21
C GLY A 57 30.88 2.91 -5.26
N VAL A 58 30.87 4.16 -5.69
CA VAL A 58 29.64 4.93 -5.91
C VAL A 58 29.06 4.59 -7.28
N GLY A 59 27.79 4.23 -7.35
CA GLY A 59 27.12 3.91 -8.61
C GLY A 59 25.70 3.40 -8.43
N PHE A 60 25.24 2.62 -9.42
CA PHE A 60 23.92 1.99 -9.38
C PHE A 60 23.87 0.86 -8.36
N LEU A 61 22.80 0.84 -7.55
CA LEU A 61 22.64 -0.13 -6.46
C LEU A 61 21.98 -1.44 -6.94
N TYR A 62 21.02 -1.33 -7.87
CA TYR A 62 20.05 -2.38 -8.18
C TYR A 62 19.86 -2.67 -9.66
N THR A 63 20.34 -1.81 -10.56
CA THR A 63 20.11 -1.94 -12.02
C THR A 63 20.50 -3.32 -12.56
N ASP A 64 21.68 -3.81 -12.17
CA ASP A 64 22.22 -5.09 -12.64
C ASP A 64 21.98 -6.22 -11.63
N ASN A 65 21.09 -6.00 -10.66
CA ASN A 65 20.86 -6.95 -9.58
C ASN A 65 19.77 -7.95 -9.98
N PRO A 66 20.12 -9.23 -10.19
CA PRO A 66 19.16 -10.24 -10.62
C PRO A 66 18.08 -10.50 -9.58
N GLN A 67 18.24 -10.05 -8.32
CA GLN A 67 17.18 -10.17 -7.31
C GLN A 67 15.85 -9.59 -7.80
N PHE A 68 15.86 -8.61 -8.70
CA PHE A 68 14.63 -7.98 -9.19
C PHE A 68 14.07 -8.57 -10.48
N ASP A 69 14.72 -9.57 -11.08
CA ASP A 69 14.28 -10.16 -12.35
C ASP A 69 12.78 -10.54 -12.33
N PRO A 70 12.02 -10.30 -13.41
CA PRO A 70 10.62 -10.68 -13.50
C PRO A 70 10.40 -12.18 -13.22
N GLY A 71 9.29 -12.48 -12.54
CA GLY A 71 8.93 -13.83 -12.10
C GLY A 71 9.29 -14.14 -10.65
N LYS A 72 10.16 -13.35 -10.01
CA LYS A 72 10.49 -13.51 -8.59
C LYS A 72 9.36 -13.10 -7.67
N GLN A 73 9.26 -13.74 -6.50
CA GLN A 73 8.24 -13.36 -5.51
C GLN A 73 8.61 -12.03 -4.86
N PHE A 74 7.64 -11.13 -4.74
CA PHE A 74 7.80 -9.83 -4.08
C PHE A 74 6.80 -9.67 -2.95
N GLN A 75 7.29 -9.31 -1.77
CA GLN A 75 6.47 -9.14 -0.57
C GLN A 75 6.70 -7.77 0.07
N VAL A 76 5.61 -7.15 0.51
CA VAL A 76 5.61 -5.92 1.29
C VAL A 76 4.94 -6.17 2.63
N LYS A 77 5.62 -5.82 3.71
CA LYS A 77 5.13 -6.00 5.09
C LYS A 77 5.19 -4.70 5.87
N LEU A 78 4.29 -4.55 6.82
CA LEU A 78 4.36 -3.55 7.88
C LEU A 78 4.36 -4.24 9.24
N GLY A 79 5.52 -4.23 9.91
CA GLY A 79 5.74 -5.10 11.06
C GLY A 79 5.47 -6.56 10.67
N ASN A 80 4.55 -7.21 11.38
CA ASN A 80 4.16 -8.60 11.10
C ASN A 80 2.99 -8.72 10.11
N THR A 81 2.42 -7.61 9.65
CA THR A 81 1.28 -7.62 8.73
C THR A 81 1.76 -7.67 7.28
N SER A 82 1.34 -8.70 6.54
CA SER A 82 1.51 -8.75 5.09
C SER A 82 0.57 -7.77 4.42
N MET A 83 1.12 -6.79 3.69
CA MET A 83 0.35 -5.81 2.92
C MET A 83 0.19 -6.25 1.47
N PHE A 84 1.20 -6.93 0.93
CA PHE A 84 1.20 -7.41 -0.46
C PHE A 84 2.10 -8.65 -0.59
N SER A 85 1.67 -9.58 -1.45
CA SER A 85 2.46 -10.73 -1.87
C SER A 85 2.09 -11.06 -3.32
N GLY A 86 3.03 -10.89 -4.23
CA GLY A 86 2.82 -11.10 -5.67
C GLY A 86 4.11 -11.53 -6.36
N VAL A 87 4.12 -11.38 -7.69
CA VAL A 87 5.30 -11.66 -8.53
C VAL A 87 5.76 -10.39 -9.22
N ILE A 88 7.06 -10.19 -9.35
CA ILE A 88 7.60 -9.06 -10.12
C ILE A 88 7.20 -9.27 -11.59
N SER A 89 6.47 -8.33 -12.16
CA SER A 89 6.06 -8.34 -13.56
C SER A 89 6.93 -7.43 -14.42
N GLY A 90 7.57 -6.42 -13.81
CA GLY A 90 8.43 -5.49 -14.54
C GLY A 90 9.40 -4.72 -13.66
N ILE A 91 10.44 -4.20 -14.30
CA ILE A 91 11.47 -3.33 -13.72
C ILE A 91 11.67 -2.18 -14.70
N SER A 92 11.82 -0.96 -14.17
CA SER A 92 12.21 0.21 -14.95
C SER A 92 13.17 1.10 -14.17
N THR A 93 13.98 1.88 -14.88
CA THR A 93 14.83 2.91 -14.29
C THR A 93 14.22 4.29 -14.54
N ILE A 94 14.35 5.17 -13.55
CA ILE A 94 13.97 6.58 -13.67
C ILE A 94 15.25 7.39 -13.52
N GLN A 95 15.62 8.11 -14.57
CA GLN A 95 16.81 8.94 -14.64
C GLN A 95 16.40 10.37 -14.94
N THR A 96 16.94 11.32 -14.19
CA THR A 96 16.71 12.74 -14.43
C THR A 96 18.06 13.45 -14.40
N GLN A 97 18.19 14.58 -15.11
CA GLN A 97 19.46 15.32 -15.16
C GLN A 97 19.88 15.92 -13.81
N HIS A 98 18.97 16.04 -12.84
CA HIS A 98 19.19 16.81 -11.61
C HIS A 98 18.85 16.06 -10.31
N SER A 99 18.55 14.77 -10.37
CA SER A 99 18.32 13.97 -9.16
C SER A 99 18.96 12.58 -9.26
N ALA A 100 19.18 11.96 -8.10
CA ALA A 100 19.68 10.60 -7.99
C ALA A 100 18.78 9.63 -8.78
N SER A 101 19.39 8.61 -9.40
CA SER A 101 18.64 7.63 -10.17
C SER A 101 17.74 6.78 -9.27
N SER A 102 16.59 6.37 -9.79
CA SER A 102 15.65 5.48 -9.10
C SER A 102 15.38 4.23 -9.92
N ILE A 103 14.92 3.18 -9.25
CA ILE A 103 14.42 1.95 -9.86
C ILE A 103 12.97 1.77 -9.43
N CYS A 104 12.10 1.43 -10.37
CA CYS A 104 10.70 1.11 -10.12
C CYS A 104 10.46 -0.38 -10.40
N ILE A 105 9.89 -1.07 -9.42
CA ILE A 105 9.48 -2.47 -9.51
C ILE A 105 7.95 -2.48 -9.58
N THR A 106 7.42 -3.10 -10.64
CA THR A 106 6.00 -3.39 -10.77
C THR A 106 5.78 -4.86 -10.46
N SER A 107 4.83 -5.12 -9.58
CA SER A 107 4.43 -6.46 -9.17
C SER A 107 2.93 -6.58 -9.19
N GLU A 108 2.44 -7.72 -9.66
CA GLU A 108 1.01 -7.98 -9.77
C GLU A 108 0.65 -9.26 -9.01
N PHE A 109 -0.55 -9.27 -8.46
CA PHE A 109 -1.20 -10.46 -7.96
C PHE A 109 -2.58 -10.60 -8.61
N LEU A 110 -2.75 -11.68 -9.37
CA LEU A 110 -4.03 -12.04 -9.95
C LEU A 110 -4.81 -12.88 -8.95
N LEU A 111 -5.92 -12.34 -8.44
CA LEU A 111 -6.80 -13.02 -7.46
C LEU A 111 -7.35 -14.38 -7.94
N ARG A 112 -7.22 -14.71 -9.24
CA ARG A 112 -7.71 -15.95 -9.85
C ARG A 112 -6.66 -17.06 -10.00
N SER A 113 -5.36 -16.79 -9.82
CA SER A 113 -4.30 -17.75 -10.17
C SER A 113 -3.99 -18.79 -9.08
N THR A 114 -4.61 -18.69 -7.91
CA THR A 114 -4.40 -19.66 -6.83
C THR A 114 -5.73 -20.10 -6.25
N GLY A 115 -5.91 -21.41 -6.00
CA GLY A 115 -7.05 -21.99 -5.27
C GLY A 115 -7.08 -21.60 -3.79
N THR A 116 -6.95 -20.30 -3.50
CA THR A 116 -6.89 -19.73 -2.17
C THR A 116 -8.26 -19.78 -1.50
N ARG A 117 -8.25 -20.22 -0.24
CA ARG A 117 -9.36 -20.08 0.71
C ARG A 117 -9.87 -18.64 0.67
N LEU A 118 -11.17 -18.47 0.40
CA LEU A 118 -11.82 -17.16 0.38
C LEU A 118 -11.45 -16.38 1.65
N ARG A 119 -10.91 -15.18 1.48
CA ARG A 119 -10.64 -14.26 2.58
C ARG A 119 -11.96 -13.96 3.28
N VAL A 120 -12.01 -14.15 4.60
CA VAL A 120 -13.18 -13.76 5.41
C VAL A 120 -13.16 -12.23 5.55
N PRO A 121 -14.20 -11.51 5.11
CA PRO A 121 -14.29 -10.06 5.27
C PRO A 121 -14.19 -9.65 6.73
N LYS A 122 -13.46 -8.57 7.00
CA LYS A 122 -13.28 -8.01 8.34
C LYS A 122 -14.14 -6.75 8.50
N SER A 123 -14.46 -6.44 9.75
CA SER A 123 -15.09 -5.18 10.14
C SER A 123 -14.10 -4.30 10.87
N TRP A 124 -14.07 -3.03 10.49
CA TRP A 124 -13.17 -2.01 11.02
C TRP A 124 -13.99 -0.86 11.56
N GLU A 125 -13.51 -0.24 12.63
CA GLU A 125 -14.05 1.02 13.15
C GLU A 125 -13.07 2.14 12.81
N ILE A 126 -13.58 3.29 12.37
CA ILE A 126 -12.77 4.48 12.10
C ILE A 126 -13.54 5.75 12.47
N THR A 127 -12.84 6.72 13.07
CA THR A 127 -13.45 7.96 13.53
C THR A 127 -12.82 9.19 12.89
N TYR A 128 -13.64 10.10 12.36
CA TYR A 128 -13.21 11.40 11.83
C TYR A 128 -12.57 12.26 12.92
N GLY A 129 -11.44 12.89 12.58
CA GLY A 129 -10.63 13.65 13.52
C GLY A 129 -9.72 12.79 14.42
N GLN A 130 -9.77 11.47 14.26
CA GLN A 130 -8.80 10.53 14.84
C GLN A 130 -7.98 9.89 13.71
N SER A 131 -8.23 8.63 13.37
CA SER A 131 -7.52 7.95 12.29
C SER A 131 -8.03 8.32 10.90
N LEU A 132 -9.27 8.81 10.77
CA LEU A 132 -9.81 9.32 9.51
C LEU A 132 -9.52 10.82 9.39
N ARG A 133 -8.77 11.19 8.34
CA ARG A 133 -8.28 12.56 8.12
C ARG A 133 -9.14 13.33 7.15
N GLU A 134 -9.40 12.69 6.01
CA GLU A 134 -10.17 13.28 4.92
C GLU A 134 -11.25 12.30 4.51
N ILE A 135 -12.43 12.83 4.25
CA ILE A 135 -13.55 12.02 3.78
C ILE A 135 -14.51 12.88 2.96
N THR A 136 -14.92 12.32 1.83
CA THR A 136 -15.98 12.87 0.99
C THR A 136 -17.06 11.82 0.87
N ILE A 137 -18.30 12.16 1.27
CA ILE A 137 -19.45 11.26 1.20
C ILE A 137 -20.57 11.93 0.41
N GLY A 138 -20.95 11.30 -0.69
CA GLY A 138 -22.14 11.64 -1.45
C GLY A 138 -23.32 10.79 -1.01
N HIS A 139 -24.53 11.32 -1.17
CA HIS A 139 -25.77 10.57 -1.03
C HIS A 139 -26.63 10.81 -2.26
N PHE A 140 -26.69 9.82 -3.16
CA PHE A 140 -27.40 9.89 -4.43
C PHE A 140 -28.43 8.76 -4.51
N LEU A 141 -29.71 9.11 -4.68
CA LEU A 141 -30.82 8.16 -4.84
C LEU A 141 -30.80 7.01 -3.81
N GLY A 142 -30.63 7.35 -2.52
CA GLY A 142 -30.62 6.37 -1.43
C GLY A 142 -29.30 5.61 -1.24
N LYS A 143 -28.31 5.81 -2.11
CA LYS A 143 -26.98 5.19 -2.00
C LYS A 143 -25.97 6.19 -1.48
N LYS A 144 -25.21 5.79 -0.46
CA LYS A 144 -24.12 6.60 0.08
C LYS A 144 -22.81 6.01 -0.39
N SER A 145 -21.95 6.81 -1.01
CA SER A 145 -20.63 6.37 -1.43
C SER A 145 -19.65 7.50 -1.29
N GLY A 146 -18.37 7.16 -1.27
CA GLY A 146 -17.35 8.13 -0.98
C GLY A 146 -15.94 7.60 -1.08
N GLN A 147 -15.03 8.46 -0.70
CA GLN A 147 -13.60 8.18 -0.58
C GLN A 147 -13.08 8.75 0.73
N ALA A 148 -12.07 8.10 1.29
CA ALA A 148 -11.49 8.46 2.56
C ALA A 148 -9.96 8.30 2.54
N VAL A 149 -9.28 9.16 3.30
CA VAL A 149 -7.85 9.07 3.61
C VAL A 149 -7.70 8.89 5.11
N ALA A 150 -6.96 7.87 5.51
CA ALA A 150 -6.81 7.48 6.90
C ALA A 150 -5.36 7.15 7.26
N GLY A 151 -5.12 6.95 8.57
CA GLY A 151 -3.92 6.31 9.09
C GLY A 151 -3.70 4.93 8.49
N VAL A 152 -2.60 4.29 8.87
CA VAL A 152 -2.21 3.04 8.22
C VAL A 152 -3.05 1.87 8.70
N ASN A 153 -3.69 1.17 7.77
CA ASN A 153 -4.26 -0.15 8.02
C ASN A 153 -3.86 -1.09 6.89
N GLY A 154 -2.71 -1.76 7.03
CA GLY A 154 -2.20 -2.71 6.05
C GLY A 154 -2.95 -4.03 5.96
N SER A 155 -4.08 -4.17 6.67
CA SER A 155 -4.96 -5.35 6.62
C SER A 155 -6.35 -5.05 6.04
N LEU A 156 -6.59 -3.79 5.66
CA LEU A 156 -7.81 -3.39 4.96
C LEU A 156 -7.75 -3.92 3.53
N HIS A 157 -8.81 -4.58 3.09
CA HIS A 157 -8.94 -5.05 1.71
C HIS A 157 -10.36 -4.79 1.19
N ILE A 158 -10.57 -4.98 -0.11
CA ILE A 158 -11.90 -4.91 -0.70
C ILE A 158 -12.82 -5.94 -0.05
N GLY A 159 -14.09 -5.57 0.07
CA GLY A 159 -15.13 -6.41 0.69
C GLY A 159 -15.18 -6.30 2.20
N ASP A 160 -14.18 -5.68 2.83
CA ASP A 160 -14.28 -5.31 4.24
C ASP A 160 -15.39 -4.30 4.49
N THR A 161 -15.86 -4.27 5.73
CA THR A 161 -16.80 -3.25 6.21
C THR A 161 -16.07 -2.25 7.09
N VAL A 162 -16.30 -0.96 6.85
CA VAL A 162 -15.80 0.12 7.70
C VAL A 162 -16.98 0.82 8.34
N ASN A 163 -17.03 0.82 9.67
CA ASN A 163 -17.94 1.63 10.47
C ASN A 163 -17.34 3.03 10.64
N ILE A 164 -17.88 4.00 9.90
CA ILE A 164 -17.43 5.38 9.90
C ILE A 164 -18.20 6.17 10.96
N LYS A 165 -17.47 6.87 11.83
CA LYS A 165 -18.01 7.71 12.91
C LYS A 165 -17.51 9.15 12.79
N GLY A 166 -18.27 10.10 13.36
CA GLY A 166 -17.85 11.50 13.50
C GLY A 166 -18.10 12.38 12.26
N VAL A 167 -18.83 11.88 11.26
CA VAL A 167 -19.12 12.60 9.99
C VAL A 167 -20.57 13.13 9.91
N GLY A 168 -21.25 13.16 11.06
CA GLY A 168 -22.66 13.51 11.19
C GLY A 168 -23.60 12.32 11.05
N ALA A 169 -24.74 12.36 11.76
CA ALA A 169 -25.68 11.24 11.89
C ALA A 169 -26.15 10.65 10.55
N ARG A 170 -26.31 11.50 9.52
CA ARG A 170 -26.70 11.07 8.17
C ARG A 170 -25.66 10.18 7.50
N PHE A 171 -24.37 10.36 7.79
CA PHE A 171 -23.27 9.68 7.11
C PHE A 171 -22.45 8.76 8.02
N ASN A 172 -22.83 8.64 9.30
CA ASN A 172 -22.32 7.58 10.15
C ASN A 172 -22.91 6.23 9.72
N GLY A 173 -22.14 5.16 9.90
CA GLY A 173 -22.62 3.80 9.69
C GLY A 173 -21.60 2.90 9.02
N ASN A 174 -22.09 1.73 8.62
CA ASN A 174 -21.29 0.70 7.97
C ASN A 174 -21.28 0.91 6.47
N TYR A 175 -20.09 0.84 5.88
CA TYR A 175 -19.86 0.95 4.45
C TYR A 175 -19.01 -0.21 3.97
N SER A 176 -19.31 -0.74 2.78
CA SER A 176 -18.49 -1.77 2.15
C SER A 176 -17.37 -1.12 1.35
N VAL A 177 -16.14 -1.59 1.57
CA VAL A 177 -14.95 -1.13 0.86
C VAL A 177 -14.93 -1.69 -0.56
N SER A 178 -14.74 -0.81 -1.54
CA SER A 178 -14.76 -1.15 -2.97
C SER A 178 -13.42 -0.96 -3.68
N GLU A 179 -12.49 -0.23 -3.07
CA GLU A 179 -11.13 -0.01 -3.55
C GLU A 179 -10.25 0.32 -2.34
N VAL A 180 -9.03 -0.21 -2.31
CA VAL A 180 -8.04 0.12 -1.28
C VAL A 180 -6.74 0.49 -1.94
N LYS A 181 -6.10 1.55 -1.45
CA LYS A 181 -4.79 1.97 -1.88
C LYS A 181 -3.91 2.26 -0.67
N HIS A 182 -2.81 1.52 -0.53
CA HIS A 182 -1.77 1.86 0.44
C HIS A 182 -0.68 2.65 -0.26
N LEU A 183 -0.33 3.79 0.31
CA LEU A 183 0.58 4.75 -0.30
C LEU A 183 1.69 5.11 0.66
N PHE A 184 2.93 5.10 0.19
CA PHE A 184 4.06 5.73 0.87
C PHE A 184 4.69 6.76 -0.04
N ASP A 185 5.03 7.90 0.53
CA ASP A 185 5.99 8.85 -0.05
C ASP A 185 6.84 9.44 1.09
N MET A 186 7.97 10.04 0.76
CA MET A 186 8.89 10.57 1.78
C MET A 186 8.34 11.78 2.55
N GLN A 187 7.30 12.45 2.07
CA GLN A 187 6.76 13.67 2.66
C GLN A 187 5.63 13.37 3.66
N LEU A 188 4.71 12.49 3.27
CA LEU A 188 3.51 12.12 4.02
C LEU A 188 3.63 10.75 4.68
N GLY A 189 4.67 9.96 4.37
CA GLY A 189 4.82 8.60 4.88
C GLY A 189 3.71 7.66 4.42
N LEU A 190 3.56 6.53 5.13
CA LEU A 190 2.58 5.50 4.80
C LEU A 190 1.16 5.93 5.22
N ARG A 191 0.18 5.74 4.33
CA ARG A 191 -1.25 6.00 4.55
C ARG A 191 -2.12 5.00 3.78
N THR A 192 -3.40 4.93 4.16
CA THR A 192 -4.41 4.15 3.43
C THR A 192 -5.48 5.08 2.88
N GLU A 193 -5.70 5.03 1.57
CA GLU A 193 -6.85 5.60 0.88
C GLU A 193 -7.82 4.48 0.54
N PHE A 194 -9.13 4.72 0.62
CA PHE A 194 -10.12 3.73 0.21
C PHE A 194 -11.40 4.37 -0.31
N LYS A 195 -12.07 3.66 -1.22
CA LYS A 195 -13.44 3.98 -1.68
C LYS A 195 -14.44 3.05 -1.02
N PHE A 196 -15.63 3.55 -0.77
CA PHE A 196 -16.67 2.81 -0.07
C PHE A 196 -18.08 3.15 -0.58
N ARG A 197 -19.03 2.25 -0.32
CA ARG A 197 -20.43 2.35 -0.73
C ARG A 197 -21.38 1.64 0.24
#